data_AF-A0A7N5P3W0-F1
#
_entry.id   AF-A0A7N5P3W0-F1
#
_cell.length_a   1.000
_cell.length_b   1.000
_cell.length_c   1.000
_cell.angle_alpha   90.00
_cell.angle_beta   90.00
_cell.angle_gamma   90.00
#
_symmetry.space_group_name_H-M   'P 1'
#
loop_
_entity.id
_entity.type
_entity.pdbx_description
1 polymer ?
#
loop_
_entity_poly.entity_id
_entity_poly.type
_entity_poly.pdbx_seq_one_letter_code
_entity_poly.pdbx_strand_id
1 'polypeptide(L)'
;MTGLNLQKVFKPSVQELKPPTCKLMTQAQLEEATRKAIEAAKIRLKMPPVLEERAPINDVLAEDKILEGTETARYVFTDISYSIPHRERFIVVREPSGRLRKASWEERDRMIQVYFPKEGRRVLTPIIFKEENLKVR
;
A
#
# COMPACT_ATOMS: atom_id res chain seq x y z
N MET A 1 -20.60 -0.95 -18.08
CA MET A 1 -19.20 -0.46 -18.18
C MET A 1 -19.07 0.88 -17.47
N THR A 2 -17.89 1.24 -16.97
CA THR A 2 -17.64 2.34 -16.00
C THR A 2 -18.03 3.76 -16.47
N GLY A 3 -17.96 4.04 -17.78
CA GLY A 3 -18.22 5.39 -18.34
C GLY A 3 -17.15 6.44 -17.97
N LEU A 4 -17.27 7.66 -18.51
CA LEU A 4 -16.37 8.78 -18.19
C LEU A 4 -17.20 10.04 -17.83
N ASN A 5 -17.26 10.37 -16.54
CA ASN A 5 -17.93 11.57 -16.04
C ASN A 5 -16.93 12.48 -15.31
N LEU A 6 -16.55 13.60 -15.95
CA LEU A 6 -15.52 14.52 -15.43
C LEU A 6 -15.91 15.14 -14.09
N GLN A 7 -17.20 15.45 -13.87
CA GLN A 7 -17.69 16.06 -12.64
C GLN A 7 -17.54 15.12 -11.44
N LYS A 8 -17.69 13.80 -11.66
CA LYS A 8 -17.51 12.79 -10.62
C LYS A 8 -16.03 12.47 -10.38
N VAL A 9 -15.23 12.42 -11.44
CA VAL A 9 -13.79 12.09 -11.36
C VAL A 9 -13.01 13.20 -10.66
N PHE A 10 -13.34 14.46 -10.93
CA PHE A 10 -12.72 15.65 -10.35
C PHE A 10 -13.63 16.34 -9.32
N LYS A 11 -14.23 15.54 -8.44
CA LYS A 11 -15.03 16.08 -7.33
C LYS A 11 -14.13 16.93 -6.40
N PRO A 12 -14.57 18.13 -5.97
CA PRO A 12 -13.83 18.93 -5.01
C PRO A 12 -13.54 18.13 -3.72
N SER A 13 -12.26 18.08 -3.34
CA SER A 13 -11.81 17.45 -2.10
C SER A 13 -11.87 18.42 -0.93
N VAL A 14 -12.16 17.90 0.26
CA VAL A 14 -12.02 18.65 1.50
C VAL A 14 -10.53 18.71 1.84
N GLN A 15 -9.89 19.81 1.47
CA GLN A 15 -8.47 20.07 1.68
C GLN A 15 -8.23 21.58 1.82
N GLU A 16 -7.02 21.99 2.19
CA GLU A 16 -6.66 23.41 2.23
C GLU A 16 -6.90 24.08 0.86
N LEU A 17 -7.71 25.14 0.87
CA LEU A 17 -8.11 25.85 -0.33
C LEU A 17 -7.05 26.88 -0.71
N LYS A 18 -6.73 26.93 -2.00
CA LYS A 18 -5.90 27.98 -2.60
C LYS A 18 -6.79 28.84 -3.51
N PRO A 19 -6.49 30.15 -3.66
CA PRO A 19 -7.28 31.01 -4.53
C PRO A 19 -7.26 30.47 -5.98
N PRO A 20 -8.42 30.42 -6.67
CA PRO A 20 -8.49 29.93 -8.04
C PRO A 20 -7.81 30.90 -9.01
N THR A 21 -7.24 30.37 -10.10
CA THR A 21 -6.64 31.18 -11.19
C THR A 21 -7.60 31.24 -12.38
N CYS A 22 -8.07 32.43 -12.71
CA CYS A 22 -8.87 32.67 -13.91
C CYS A 22 -7.98 32.90 -15.14
N LYS A 23 -8.38 32.35 -16.29
CA LYS A 23 -7.70 32.56 -17.58
C LYS A 23 -8.75 32.81 -18.65
N LEU A 24 -8.49 33.75 -19.54
CA LEU A 24 -9.31 33.97 -20.74
C LEU A 24 -8.85 33.01 -21.83
N MET A 25 -9.78 32.30 -22.46
CA MET A 25 -9.49 31.27 -23.45
C MET A 25 -10.34 31.44 -24.71
N THR A 26 -9.77 31.10 -25.87
CA THR A 26 -10.55 30.93 -27.11
C THR A 26 -11.25 29.57 -27.13
N GLN A 27 -12.21 29.39 -28.04
CA GLN A 27 -12.92 28.11 -28.18
C GLN A 27 -11.97 26.92 -28.41
N ALA A 28 -10.97 27.09 -29.29
CA ALA A 28 -9.97 26.06 -29.56
C ALA A 28 -9.16 25.69 -28.30
N GLN A 29 -8.77 26.69 -27.50
CA GLN A 29 -8.04 26.46 -26.24
C GLN A 29 -8.89 25.73 -25.20
N LEU A 30 -10.20 26.01 -25.15
CA LEU A 30 -11.14 25.31 -24.27
C LEU A 30 -11.29 23.83 -24.66
N GLU A 31 -11.38 23.54 -25.95
CA GLU A 31 -11.45 22.17 -26.47
C GLU A 31 -10.16 21.39 -26.18
N GLU A 32 -9.00 22.02 -26.33
CA GLU A 32 -7.73 21.40 -25.92
C GLU A 32 -7.67 21.14 -24.41
N ALA A 33 -8.12 22.09 -23.59
CA ALA A 33 -8.14 21.93 -22.13
C ALA A 33 -9.06 20.79 -21.69
N THR A 34 -10.23 20.67 -22.31
CA THR A 34 -11.17 19.56 -22.05
C THR A 34 -10.60 18.21 -22.50
N ARG A 35 -9.90 18.15 -23.64
CA ARG A 35 -9.18 16.94 -24.06
C ARG A 35 -8.10 16.51 -23.07
N LYS A 36 -7.29 17.45 -22.57
CA LYS A 36 -6.28 17.18 -21.53
C LYS A 36 -6.93 16.66 -20.23
N ALA A 37 -8.07 17.23 -19.84
CA ALA A 37 -8.82 16.74 -18.68
C ALA A 37 -9.34 15.31 -18.89
N ILE A 38 -9.80 14.97 -20.10
CA ILE A 38 -10.23 13.60 -20.46
C ILE A 38 -9.06 12.62 -20.40
N GLU A 39 -7.89 12.98 -20.92
CA GLU A 39 -6.69 12.12 -20.86
C GLU A 39 -6.23 11.87 -19.42
N ALA A 40 -6.19 12.90 -18.59
CA ALA A 40 -5.90 12.77 -17.17
C ALA A 40 -6.95 11.91 -16.44
N ALA A 41 -8.23 12.07 -16.79
CA ALA A 41 -9.31 11.27 -16.22
C ALA A 41 -9.18 9.79 -16.60
N LYS A 42 -8.75 9.46 -17.82
CA LYS A 42 -8.49 8.07 -18.24
C LYS A 42 -7.38 7.43 -17.42
N ILE A 43 -6.30 8.16 -17.15
CA ILE A 43 -5.20 7.67 -16.29
C ILE A 43 -5.70 7.43 -14.86
N ARG A 44 -6.49 8.36 -14.31
CA ARG A 44 -7.06 8.26 -12.96
C ARG A 44 -8.08 7.12 -12.83
N LEU A 45 -8.79 6.78 -13.90
CA LEU A 45 -9.78 5.69 -13.95
C LEU A 45 -9.15 4.32 -14.22
N LYS A 46 -7.81 4.20 -14.23
CA LYS A 46 -7.14 2.91 -14.36
C LYS A 46 -7.56 1.99 -13.21
N MET A 47 -8.31 0.95 -13.54
CA MET A 47 -8.77 -0.04 -12.56
C MET A 47 -7.58 -0.81 -11.99
N PRO A 48 -7.53 -1.06 -10.68
CA PRO A 48 -6.52 -1.93 -10.10
C PRO A 48 -6.67 -3.35 -10.67
N PRO A 49 -5.56 -4.07 -10.91
CA PRO A 49 -5.63 -5.45 -11.37
C PRO A 49 -6.27 -6.33 -10.30
N VAL A 50 -7.17 -7.22 -10.71
CA VAL A 50 -7.74 -8.25 -9.84
C VAL A 50 -6.71 -9.37 -9.75
N LEU A 51 -6.31 -9.71 -8.53
CA LEU A 51 -5.35 -10.77 -8.22
C LEU A 51 -6.02 -11.78 -7.29
N GLU A 52 -5.57 -13.03 -7.37
CA GLU A 52 -5.99 -14.09 -6.45
C GLU A 52 -5.37 -13.92 -5.07
N GLU A 53 -5.92 -14.65 -4.09
CA GLU A 53 -5.36 -14.67 -2.75
C GLU A 53 -3.96 -15.30 -2.76
N ARG A 54 -3.06 -14.69 -1.99
CA ARG A 54 -1.67 -15.14 -1.89
C ARG A 54 -1.57 -16.40 -1.05
N ALA A 55 -0.79 -17.38 -1.51
CA ALA A 55 -0.44 -18.54 -0.71
C ALA A 55 0.43 -18.13 0.50
N PRO A 56 0.23 -18.74 1.69
CA PRO A 56 1.05 -18.47 2.87
C PRO A 56 2.51 -18.90 2.65
N ILE A 57 3.45 -18.16 3.23
CA ILE A 57 4.88 -18.46 3.16
C ILE A 57 5.26 -19.29 4.40
N ASN A 58 5.66 -20.54 4.19
CA ASN A 58 6.10 -21.46 5.25
C ASN A 58 7.49 -22.01 4.92
N ASP A 59 8.46 -21.12 4.78
CA ASP A 59 9.83 -21.47 4.39
C ASP A 59 10.81 -21.23 5.56
N VAL A 60 11.59 -22.25 5.89
CA VAL A 60 12.54 -22.27 7.00
C VAL A 60 13.94 -22.37 6.43
N LEU A 61 14.78 -21.38 6.76
CA LEU A 61 16.13 -21.25 6.22
C LEU A 61 17.15 -22.04 7.03
N ALA A 62 17.03 -22.05 8.36
CA ALA A 62 17.93 -22.75 9.26
C ALA A 62 17.24 -23.07 10.60
N GLU A 63 17.71 -24.11 11.29
CA GLU A 63 17.23 -24.51 12.61
C GLU A 63 18.42 -24.84 13.52
N ASP A 64 18.65 -24.00 14.53
CA ASP A 64 19.76 -24.16 15.48
C ASP A 64 19.22 -24.43 16.89
N LYS A 65 19.14 -25.71 17.26
CA LYS A 65 18.58 -26.13 18.57
C LYS A 65 19.39 -25.65 19.78
N ILE A 66 20.65 -25.28 19.58
CA ILE A 66 21.52 -24.74 20.66
C ILE A 66 20.98 -23.40 21.17
N LEU A 67 20.26 -22.67 20.32
CA LEU A 67 19.68 -21.36 20.64
C LEU A 67 18.24 -21.47 21.14
N GLU A 68 17.74 -22.69 21.36
CA GLU A 68 16.44 -22.91 21.97
C GLU A 68 16.49 -22.55 23.46
N GLY A 69 15.59 -21.65 23.89
CA GLY A 69 15.45 -21.26 25.30
C GLY A 69 16.45 -20.19 25.79
N THR A 70 17.31 -19.64 24.93
CA THR A 70 18.17 -18.50 25.27
C THR A 70 17.41 -17.17 25.28
N GLU A 71 16.44 -17.03 24.37
CA GLU A 71 15.67 -15.81 24.16
C GLU A 71 14.18 -16.05 24.40
N THR A 72 13.45 -15.04 24.87
CA THR A 72 12.00 -15.13 25.13
C THR A 72 11.14 -14.52 24.03
N ALA A 73 11.70 -13.64 23.20
CA ALA A 73 11.01 -12.90 22.16
C ALA A 73 11.47 -13.31 20.76
N ARG A 74 10.64 -12.99 19.75
CA ARG A 74 10.99 -13.18 18.34
C ARG A 74 11.74 -11.96 17.81
N TYR A 75 12.84 -12.18 17.11
CA TYR A 75 13.58 -11.12 16.44
C TYR A 75 13.23 -11.08 14.95
N VAL A 76 13.01 -9.88 14.42
CA VAL A 76 12.64 -9.68 13.01
C VAL A 76 13.73 -8.86 12.33
N PHE A 77 14.45 -9.49 11.41
CA PHE A 77 15.50 -8.85 10.62
C PHE A 77 14.95 -8.48 9.26
N THR A 78 15.12 -7.22 8.87
CA THR A 78 14.63 -6.67 7.61
C THR A 78 15.78 -6.04 6.85
N ASP A 79 16.01 -6.46 5.60
CA ASP A 79 16.93 -5.77 4.71
C ASP A 79 16.32 -4.42 4.28
N ILE A 80 17.08 -3.33 4.43
CA ILE A 80 16.66 -1.95 4.14
C ILE A 80 17.30 -1.37 2.86
N SER A 81 17.90 -2.20 2.01
CA SER A 81 18.52 -1.78 0.74
C SER A 81 17.52 -1.09 -0.19
N TYR A 82 17.83 0.11 -0.69
CA TYR A 82 16.90 0.93 -1.48
C TYR A 82 16.64 0.39 -2.90
N SER A 83 17.64 -0.25 -3.51
CA SER A 83 17.58 -0.77 -4.89
C SER A 83 16.64 -1.98 -5.07
N ILE A 84 16.21 -2.62 -3.98
CA ILE A 84 15.47 -3.88 -4.03
C ILE A 84 13.95 -3.63 -3.95
N PRO A 85 13.15 -4.16 -4.90
CA PRO A 85 11.69 -4.09 -4.83
C PRO A 85 11.13 -4.73 -3.56
N HIS A 86 10.04 -4.17 -3.03
CA HIS A 86 9.39 -4.69 -1.82
C HIS A 86 8.87 -6.12 -1.94
N ARG A 87 8.72 -6.69 -3.14
CA ARG A 87 8.32 -8.10 -3.35
C ARG A 87 9.47 -9.09 -3.18
N GLU A 88 10.70 -8.66 -3.43
CA GLU A 88 11.90 -9.52 -3.41
C GLU A 88 12.74 -9.33 -2.14
N ARG A 89 12.46 -8.28 -1.37
CA ARG A 89 13.15 -7.97 -0.11
C ARG A 89 13.15 -9.14 0.88
N PHE A 90 14.28 -9.36 1.52
CA PHE A 90 14.42 -10.39 2.55
C PHE A 90 13.96 -9.87 3.92
N ILE A 91 13.03 -10.61 4.52
CA ILE A 91 12.56 -10.40 5.88
C ILE A 91 12.50 -11.75 6.56
N VAL A 92 13.29 -11.90 7.62
CA VAL A 92 13.44 -13.17 8.34
C VAL A 92 13.10 -12.98 9.81
N VAL A 93 12.54 -14.02 10.40
CA VAL A 93 12.14 -14.06 11.80
C VAL A 93 12.93 -15.16 12.48
N ARG A 94 13.64 -14.79 13.54
CA ARG A 94 14.27 -15.73 14.46
C ARG A 94 13.32 -15.98 15.61
N GLU A 95 12.93 -17.23 15.77
CA GLU A 95 12.04 -17.67 16.84
C GLU A 95 12.84 -18.17 18.06
N PRO A 96 12.27 -18.07 19.28
CA PRO A 96 12.83 -18.64 20.50
C PRO A 96 13.15 -20.14 20.44
N SER A 97 12.52 -20.86 19.50
CA SER A 97 12.78 -22.27 19.20
C SER A 97 14.11 -22.52 18.47
N GLY A 98 14.87 -21.46 18.16
CA GLY A 98 16.10 -21.55 17.36
C GLY A 98 15.84 -21.64 15.85
N ARG A 99 14.60 -21.49 15.39
CA ARG A 99 14.23 -21.55 13.96
C ARG A 99 14.40 -20.17 13.30
N LEU A 100 15.07 -20.14 12.15
CA LEU A 100 15.14 -18.98 11.27
C LEU A 100 14.22 -19.20 10.07
N ARG A 101 13.09 -18.49 10.03
CA ARG A 101 12.10 -18.62 8.95
C ARG A 101 11.91 -17.32 8.20
N LYS A 102 11.28 -17.39 7.02
CA LYS A 102 10.76 -16.21 6.34
C LYS A 102 9.57 -15.63 7.13
N ALA A 103 9.45 -14.30 7.11
CA ALA A 103 8.32 -13.62 7.72
C ALA A 103 7.00 -13.97 7.02
N SER A 104 5.90 -14.00 7.78
CA SER A 104 4.56 -14.11 7.19
C SER A 104 4.28 -12.88 6.32
N TRP A 105 3.25 -12.97 5.48
CA TRP A 105 2.89 -11.82 4.65
C TRP A 105 2.43 -10.60 5.47
N GLU A 106 1.72 -10.81 6.59
CA GLU A 106 1.29 -9.73 7.49
C GLU A 106 2.50 -9.10 8.20
N GLU A 107 3.42 -9.93 8.71
CA GLU A 107 4.67 -9.47 9.30
C GLU A 107 5.47 -8.65 8.28
N ARG A 108 5.55 -9.13 7.02
CA ARG A 108 6.23 -8.45 5.92
C ARG A 108 5.61 -7.09 5.60
N ASP A 109 4.30 -7.03 5.37
CA ASP A 109 3.60 -5.79 5.05
C ASP A 109 3.74 -4.76 6.18
N ARG A 110 3.72 -5.22 7.43
CA ARG A 110 3.93 -4.38 8.62
C ARG A 110 5.36 -3.84 8.70
N MET A 111 6.38 -4.70 8.54
CA MET A 111 7.78 -4.28 8.60
C MET A 111 8.14 -3.31 7.47
N ILE A 112 7.63 -3.56 6.26
CA ILE A 112 7.82 -2.64 5.14
C ILE A 112 7.24 -1.27 5.48
N GLN A 113 6.05 -1.18 6.08
CA GLN A 113 5.47 0.12 6.46
C GLN A 113 6.28 0.83 7.56
N VAL A 114 6.95 0.10 8.45
CA VAL A 114 7.79 0.68 9.52
C VAL A 114 9.05 1.32 8.94
N TYR A 115 9.77 0.60 8.05
CA TYR A 115 11.02 1.10 7.48
C TYR A 115 10.82 1.99 6.23
N PHE A 116 9.75 1.76 5.48
CA PHE A 116 9.40 2.49 4.25
C PHE A 116 7.96 3.02 4.37
N PRO A 117 7.74 4.12 5.10
CA PRO A 117 6.42 4.65 5.34
C PRO A 117 5.78 5.13 4.04
N LYS A 118 4.64 4.52 3.69
CA LYS A 118 3.79 4.96 2.58
C LYS A 118 2.58 5.71 3.10
N GLU A 119 2.29 6.87 2.50
CA GLU A 119 1.11 7.66 2.82
C GLU A 119 -0.19 6.84 2.69
N GLY A 120 -1.12 7.08 3.62
CA GLY A 120 -2.40 6.39 3.69
C GLY A 120 -2.37 4.99 4.30
N ARG A 121 -1.18 4.39 4.54
CA ARG A 121 -1.04 3.12 5.24
C ARG A 121 -0.73 3.31 6.72
N ARG A 122 -1.28 2.44 7.56
CA ARG A 122 -1.02 2.40 9.01
C ARG A 122 -0.38 1.06 9.37
N VAL A 123 0.52 1.07 10.35
CA VAL A 123 1.23 -0.13 10.85
C VAL A 123 0.26 -1.09 11.55
N LEU A 124 -0.66 -0.53 12.33
CA LEU A 124 -1.74 -1.27 12.98
C LEU A 124 -2.99 -1.21 12.11
N THR A 125 -3.72 -2.33 12.07
CA THR A 125 -4.98 -2.44 11.33
C THR A 125 -5.98 -1.40 11.84
N PRO A 126 -6.51 -0.51 10.96
CA PRO A 126 -7.48 0.49 11.38
C PRO A 126 -8.79 -0.13 11.90
N ILE A 127 -9.34 0.47 12.96
CA ILE A 127 -10.56 -0.01 13.65
C ILE A 127 -11.81 0.06 12.73
N ILE A 128 -11.79 0.89 11.69
CA ILE A 128 -12.88 1.03 10.71
C ILE A 128 -13.19 -0.28 9.96
N PHE A 129 -12.23 -1.21 9.90
CA PHE A 129 -12.41 -2.51 9.24
C PHE A 129 -13.01 -3.59 10.15
N LYS A 130 -13.38 -3.26 11.40
CA LYS A 130 -14.18 -4.16 12.26
C LYS A 130 -15.61 -4.22 11.74
N GLU A 131 -16.26 -5.38 11.88
CA GLU A 131 -17.61 -5.63 11.36
C GLU A 131 -18.66 -4.60 11.82
N GLU A 132 -18.58 -4.19 13.08
CA GLU A 132 -19.46 -3.17 13.66
C GLU A 132 -19.36 -1.84 12.91
N ASN A 133 -18.14 -1.38 12.62
CA ASN A 133 -17.88 -0.11 11.95
C ASN A 133 -18.10 -0.16 10.44
N LEU A 134 -18.06 -1.35 9.83
CA LEU A 134 -18.34 -1.53 8.41
C LEU A 134 -19.83 -1.36 8.10
N LYS A 135 -20.71 -1.74 9.03
CA LYS A 135 -22.18 -1.66 8.88
C LYS A 135 -22.74 -0.28 9.18
N VAL A 136 -22.03 0.53 9.98
CA VAL A 136 -22.39 1.92 10.27
C VAL A 136 -21.96 2.78 9.09
N ARG A 137 -22.80 2.84 8.06
CA ARG A 137 -22.56 3.70 6.90
C ARG A 137 -23.83 4.26 6.31
#